data_AF-A0A7S4W820-F1
#
_entry.id   AF-A0A7S4W820-F1
#
_cell.length_a   1.000
_cell.length_b   1.000
_cell.length_c   1.000
_cell.angle_alpha   90.00
_cell.angle_beta   90.00
_cell.angle_gamma   90.00
#
_symmetry.space_group_name_H-M   'P 1'
#
loop_
_entity.id
_entity.type
_entity.pdbx_description
1 polymer ?
#
loop_
_entity_poly.entity_id
_entity_poly.type
_entity_poly.pdbx_seq_one_letter_code
_entity_poly.pdbx_strand_id
1 'polypeptide(L)'
;FRRSYADWADELDASYCFAEGHCTFTMASESPTLLDMEQMCDHRFGGRKGWTKNFVSNLKRLMDMPGVFSSLVSTRDGFRTQRMTRVLSKMACAQGIFHCDVQYCKQTYCRS
;
A
#
# COMPACT_ATOMS: atom_id res chain seq x y z
N PHE A 1 -22.58 -1.74 19.88
CA PHE A 1 -21.68 -2.79 19.36
C PHE A 1 -20.27 -2.23 19.32
N ARG A 2 -19.31 -2.85 20.03
CA ARG A 2 -17.91 -2.40 20.11
C ARG A 2 -17.09 -3.19 19.09
N ARG A 3 -16.50 -2.53 18.09
CA ARG A 3 -15.63 -3.18 17.08
C ARG A 3 -14.36 -3.73 17.73
N SER A 4 -13.86 -4.83 17.19
CA SER A 4 -12.61 -5.46 17.59
C SER A 4 -11.40 -4.78 16.92
N TYR A 5 -10.19 -5.09 17.39
CA TYR A 5 -8.95 -4.64 16.73
C TYR A 5 -8.79 -5.26 15.33
N ALA A 6 -9.20 -6.52 15.17
CA ALA A 6 -9.17 -7.21 13.88
C ALA A 6 -10.05 -6.48 12.85
N ASP A 7 -11.24 -6.03 13.26
CA ASP A 7 -12.15 -5.28 12.39
C ASP A 7 -11.49 -3.99 11.86
N TRP A 8 -10.62 -3.34 12.63
CA TRP A 8 -9.91 -2.14 12.17
C TRP A 8 -8.78 -2.46 11.20
N ALA A 9 -8.04 -3.54 11.47
CA ALA A 9 -7.00 -4.03 10.57
C ALA A 9 -7.60 -4.40 9.21
N ASP A 10 -8.76 -5.08 9.21
CA ASP A 10 -9.45 -5.48 7.97
C ASP A 10 -9.85 -4.28 7.11
N GLU A 11 -10.41 -3.22 7.70
CA GLU A 11 -10.80 -2.02 6.93
C GLU A 11 -9.58 -1.29 6.35
N LEU A 12 -8.47 -1.25 7.09
CA LEU A 12 -7.22 -0.65 6.62
C LEU A 12 -6.61 -1.45 5.47
N ASP A 13 -6.54 -2.76 5.63
CA ASP A 13 -5.98 -3.66 4.63
C ASP A 13 -6.84 -3.67 3.37
N ALA A 14 -8.16 -3.84 3.50
CA ALA A 14 -9.07 -3.82 2.36
C ALA A 14 -8.99 -2.49 1.60
N SER A 15 -9.10 -1.36 2.30
CA SER A 15 -9.02 -0.04 1.66
C SER A 15 -7.66 0.21 0.98
N TYR A 16 -6.55 -0.25 1.56
CA TYR A 16 -5.22 -0.22 0.94
C TYR A 16 -5.20 -1.06 -0.35
N CYS A 17 -5.66 -2.32 -0.28
CA CYS A 17 -5.71 -3.24 -1.40
C CYS A 17 -6.46 -2.68 -2.62
N PHE A 18 -7.64 -2.10 -2.38
CA PHE A 18 -8.45 -1.52 -3.45
C PHE A 18 -7.88 -0.18 -3.94
N ALA A 19 -7.46 0.71 -3.04
CA ALA A 19 -6.92 2.02 -3.42
C ALA A 19 -5.65 1.92 -4.26
N GLU A 20 -4.82 0.89 -4.03
CA GLU A 20 -3.56 0.68 -4.77
C GLU A 20 -3.70 -0.24 -5.98
N GLY A 21 -4.91 -0.76 -6.23
CA GLY A 21 -5.21 -1.57 -7.41
C GLY A 21 -4.53 -2.94 -7.38
N HIS A 22 -4.30 -3.51 -6.19
CA HIS A 22 -3.62 -4.80 -6.06
C HIS A 22 -4.40 -5.96 -6.67
N CYS A 23 -5.74 -5.88 -6.70
CA CYS A 23 -6.59 -6.90 -7.31
C CYS A 23 -6.36 -7.07 -8.81
N THR A 24 -6.07 -5.99 -9.53
CA THR A 24 -5.89 -5.99 -10.99
C THR A 24 -4.41 -5.91 -11.38
N PHE A 25 -3.48 -5.99 -10.42
CA PHE A 25 -2.05 -5.93 -10.70
C PHE A 25 -1.55 -7.23 -11.35
N THR A 26 -1.19 -7.19 -12.63
CA THR A 26 -0.90 -8.39 -13.43
C THR A 26 0.56 -8.83 -13.41
N MET A 27 1.51 -7.98 -13.03
CA MET A 27 2.94 -8.32 -13.01
C MET A 27 3.40 -9.09 -11.77
N ALA A 28 2.48 -9.48 -10.87
CA ALA A 28 2.86 -10.23 -9.68
C ALA A 28 3.13 -11.70 -10.01
N SER A 29 4.37 -12.13 -9.80
CA SER A 29 4.77 -13.54 -9.76
C SER A 29 4.44 -14.16 -8.39
N GLU A 30 4.23 -15.49 -8.35
CA GLU A 30 4.09 -16.25 -7.09
C GLU A 30 5.42 -16.49 -6.39
N SER A 31 6.54 -16.41 -7.11
CA SER A 31 7.88 -16.58 -6.56
C SER A 31 8.84 -15.59 -7.23
N PRO A 32 8.67 -14.28 -6.97
CA PRO A 32 9.49 -13.26 -7.61
C PRO A 32 10.92 -13.32 -7.10
N THR A 33 11.88 -13.10 -8.00
CA THR A 33 13.24 -12.74 -7.63
C THR A 33 13.28 -11.29 -7.13
N LEU A 34 14.40 -10.87 -6.51
CA LEU A 34 14.58 -9.47 -6.12
C LEU A 34 14.44 -8.52 -7.32
N LEU A 35 14.95 -8.90 -8.50
CA LEU A 35 14.81 -8.12 -9.71
C LEU A 35 13.34 -8.01 -10.15
N ASP A 36 12.57 -9.09 -10.06
CA ASP A 36 11.13 -9.06 -10.39
C ASP A 36 10.37 -8.11 -9.45
N MET A 37 10.65 -8.16 -8.15
CA MET A 37 10.03 -7.27 -7.16
C MET A 37 10.31 -5.79 -7.48
N GLU A 38 11.54 -5.46 -7.85
CA GLU A 38 11.90 -4.11 -8.25
C GLU A 38 11.23 -3.70 -9.56
N GLN A 39 11.13 -4.61 -10.55
CA GLN A 39 10.44 -4.36 -11.81
C GLN A 39 8.93 -4.15 -11.63
N MET A 40 8.29 -4.84 -10.67
CA MET A 40 6.90 -4.58 -10.30
C MET A 40 6.72 -3.14 -9.79
N CYS A 41 7.65 -2.68 -8.96
CA CYS A 41 7.65 -1.31 -8.44
C CYS A 41 7.94 -0.26 -9.52
N ASP A 42 8.88 -0.55 -10.42
CA ASP A 42 9.16 0.27 -11.60
C ASP A 42 7.91 0.37 -12.48
N HIS A 43 7.22 -0.74 -12.75
CA HIS A 43 5.97 -0.74 -13.50
C HIS A 43 4.88 0.10 -12.81
N ARG A 44 4.65 -0.13 -11.51
CA ARG A 44 3.61 0.56 -10.74
C ARG A 44 3.79 2.08 -10.69
N PHE A 45 5.04 2.54 -10.59
CA PHE A 45 5.36 3.95 -10.32
C PHE A 45 6.01 4.70 -11.49
N GLY A 46 6.04 4.11 -12.70
CA GLY A 46 6.56 4.78 -13.89
C GLY A 46 8.09 4.87 -13.92
N GLY A 47 8.75 3.81 -13.46
CA GLY A 47 10.19 3.62 -13.44
C GLY A 47 10.81 3.80 -12.05
N ARG A 48 12.10 3.46 -11.94
CA ARG A 48 12.86 3.43 -10.68
C ARG A 48 12.76 4.69 -9.84
N LYS A 49 12.79 5.85 -10.48
CA LYS A 49 12.72 7.15 -9.80
C LYS A 49 11.36 7.41 -9.14
N GLY A 50 10.30 6.73 -9.59
CA GLY A 50 8.93 6.93 -9.11
C GLY A 50 8.72 6.52 -7.64
N TRP A 51 9.49 5.53 -7.16
CA TRP A 51 9.41 5.02 -5.79
C TRP A 51 10.69 5.18 -4.97
N THR A 52 11.85 5.37 -5.61
CA THR A 52 13.14 5.58 -4.89
C THR A 52 13.44 7.04 -4.56
N LYS A 53 13.00 8.00 -5.38
CA LYS A 53 13.31 9.42 -5.13
C LYS A 53 12.37 10.04 -4.11
N ASN A 54 12.92 10.96 -3.32
CA ASN A 54 12.18 11.77 -2.34
C ASN A 54 11.38 10.94 -1.33
N PHE A 55 11.73 9.67 -1.13
CA PHE A 55 10.99 8.78 -0.22
C PHE A 55 11.01 9.33 1.21
N VAL A 56 12.21 9.56 1.76
CA VAL A 56 12.40 10.07 3.13
C VAL A 56 11.76 11.45 3.32
N SER A 57 11.88 12.34 2.32
CA SER A 57 11.29 13.67 2.40
C SER A 57 9.76 13.65 2.32
N ASN A 58 9.17 12.77 1.50
CA ASN A 58 7.73 12.58 1.43
C ASN A 58 7.18 11.95 2.73
N LEU A 59 7.88 10.96 3.29
CA LEU A 59 7.50 10.34 4.55
C LEU A 59 7.57 11.36 5.70
N LYS A 60 8.67 12.12 5.80
CA LYS A 60 8.81 13.19 6.80
C LYS A 60 7.70 14.23 6.68
N ARG A 61 7.43 14.72 5.46
CA ARG A 61 6.35 15.70 5.21
C ARG A 61 4.97 15.18 5.61
N LEU A 62 4.75 13.87 5.50
CA LEU A 62 3.49 13.24 5.90
C LEU A 62 3.37 13.13 7.43
N MET A 63 4.46 12.76 8.11
CA MET A 63 4.52 12.65 9.57
C MET A 63 4.49 14.01 10.29
N ASP A 64 5.08 15.04 9.68
CA ASP A 64 5.15 16.38 10.26
C ASP A 64 3.81 17.15 10.16
N MET A 65 2.81 16.66 9.42
CA MET A 65 1.52 17.34 9.34
C MET A 65 0.58 16.95 10.50
N PRO A 66 0.21 17.90 11.39
CA PRO A 66 -0.69 17.62 12.51
C PRO A 66 -2.07 17.19 12.02
N GLY A 67 -2.66 16.15 12.63
CA GLY A 67 -4.03 15.70 12.31
C GLY A 67 -4.20 15.05 10.93
N VAL A 68 -3.12 14.87 10.15
CA VAL A 68 -3.20 14.20 8.85
C VAL A 68 -3.50 12.72 8.99
N PHE A 69 -2.96 12.06 10.02
CA PHE A 69 -3.24 10.64 10.22
C PHE A 69 -4.74 10.40 10.49
N SER A 70 -5.36 11.17 11.38
CA SER A 70 -6.79 11.04 11.69
C SER A 70 -7.73 11.51 10.58
N SER A 71 -7.28 12.35 9.65
CA SER A 71 -8.07 12.77 8.49
C SER A 71 -7.94 11.84 7.29
N LEU A 72 -6.80 11.15 7.15
CA LEU A 72 -6.55 10.20 6.06
C LEU A 72 -6.90 8.75 6.42
N VAL A 73 -6.96 8.43 7.70
CA VAL A 73 -7.18 7.07 8.23
C VAL A 73 -8.39 7.06 9.15
N SER A 74 -9.34 6.17 8.86
CA SER A 74 -10.55 5.93 9.64
C SER A 74 -10.51 4.49 10.15
N THR A 75 -10.76 4.27 11.44
CA THR A 75 -10.98 2.91 11.97
C THR A 75 -12.31 2.31 11.50
N ARG A 76 -13.18 3.13 10.90
CA ARG A 76 -14.44 2.68 10.32
C ARG A 76 -14.32 2.35 8.84
N ASP A 77 -13.61 3.20 8.09
CA ASP A 77 -13.65 3.20 6.62
C ASP A 77 -12.27 2.97 5.98
N GLY A 78 -11.25 2.67 6.79
CA GLY A 78 -9.88 2.51 6.34
C GLY A 78 -9.24 3.82 5.82
N PHE A 79 -8.41 3.73 4.79
CA PHE A 79 -7.79 4.89 4.15
C PHE A 79 -8.79 5.64 3.27
N ARG A 80 -8.98 6.93 3.55
CA ARG A 80 -9.95 7.79 2.84
C ARG A 80 -9.47 8.30 1.49
N THR A 81 -8.16 8.30 1.26
CA THR A 81 -7.56 8.79 0.01
C THR A 81 -6.36 7.94 -0.36
N GLN A 82 -6.05 7.87 -1.65
CA GLN A 82 -4.86 7.18 -2.14
C GLN A 82 -3.54 7.85 -1.68
N ARG A 83 -3.58 9.06 -1.09
CA ARG A 83 -2.35 9.80 -0.74
C ARG A 83 -1.50 9.04 0.28
N MET A 84 -2.14 8.46 1.30
CA MET A 84 -1.45 7.70 2.33
C MET A 84 -1.04 6.32 1.81
N THR A 85 -1.97 5.61 1.20
CA THR A 85 -1.72 4.26 0.64
C THR A 85 -0.60 4.29 -0.40
N ARG A 86 -0.49 5.35 -1.20
CA ARG A 86 0.58 5.48 -2.20
C ARG A 86 1.95 5.67 -1.57
N VAL A 87 2.03 6.30 -0.39
CA VAL A 87 3.29 6.39 0.37
C VAL A 87 3.62 5.02 0.96
N LEU A 88 2.63 4.32 1.51
CA LEU A 88 2.79 2.96 2.05
C LEU A 88 3.24 1.98 0.95
N SER A 89 2.65 1.99 -0.24
CA SER A 89 3.10 1.13 -1.35
C SER A 89 4.51 1.45 -1.84
N LYS A 90 4.90 2.73 -1.85
CA LYS A 90 6.30 3.09 -2.15
C LYS A 90 7.26 2.61 -1.05
N MET A 91 6.83 2.65 0.20
CA MET A 91 7.59 2.08 1.32
C MET A 91 7.70 0.56 1.20
N ALA A 92 6.60 -0.11 0.83
CA ALA A 92 6.58 -1.55 0.56
C ALA A 92 7.56 -1.93 -0.56
N CYS A 93 7.68 -1.10 -1.61
CA CYS A 93 8.70 -1.26 -2.63
C CYS A 93 10.12 -1.12 -2.07
N ALA A 94 10.38 -0.09 -1.26
CA ALA A 94 11.69 0.10 -0.61
C ALA A 94 12.07 -1.04 0.34
N GLN A 95 11.09 -1.70 0.94
CA GLN A 95 11.26 -2.84 1.83
C GLN A 95 11.30 -4.19 1.09
N GLY A 96 10.99 -4.23 -0.21
CA GLY A 96 10.88 -5.47 -0.97
C GLY A 96 9.61 -6.30 -0.70
N ILE A 97 8.59 -5.73 -0.04
CA ILE A 97 7.37 -6.45 0.34
C ILE A 97 6.15 -6.13 -0.54
N PHE A 98 6.28 -5.23 -1.53
CA PHE A 98 5.15 -4.87 -2.42
C PHE A 98 4.51 -6.09 -3.11
N HIS A 99 5.30 -7.10 -3.46
CA HIS A 99 4.77 -8.33 -4.03
C HIS A 99 3.92 -9.14 -3.04
N CYS A 100 4.31 -9.18 -1.76
CA CYS A 100 3.53 -9.79 -0.68
C CYS A 100 2.19 -9.08 -0.53
N ASP A 101 2.19 -7.74 -0.53
CA ASP A 101 0.96 -6.96 -0.43
C ASP A 101 -0.01 -7.31 -1.57
N VAL A 102 0.48 -7.37 -2.81
CA VAL A 102 -0.35 -7.73 -3.96
C VAL A 102 -0.94 -9.13 -3.81
N GLN A 103 -0.13 -10.12 -3.40
CA GLN A 103 -0.59 -11.49 -3.24
C GLN A 103 -1.59 -11.63 -2.08
N TYR A 104 -1.29 -11.02 -0.94
CA TYR A 104 -2.18 -10.97 0.22
C TYR A 104 -3.54 -10.37 -0.17
N CYS A 105 -3.54 -9.21 -0.82
CA CYS A 105 -4.77 -8.58 -1.29
C CYS A 105 -5.57 -9.50 -2.21
N LYS A 106 -4.91 -10.14 -3.19
CA LYS A 106 -5.56 -11.07 -4.13
C LYS A 106 -6.18 -12.28 -3.44
N GLN A 107 -5.53 -12.81 -2.41
CA GLN A 107 -5.99 -14.00 -1.70
C GLN A 107 -7.10 -13.68 -0.69
N THR A 108 -7.02 -12.53 -0.03
CA THR A 108 -7.88 -12.17 1.09
C THR A 108 -9.09 -11.32 0.68
N TYR A 109 -8.90 -10.28 -0.14
CA TYR A 109 -9.95 -9.27 -0.39
C TYR A 109 -10.49 -9.26 -1.82
N CYS A 110 -9.68 -9.65 -2.82
CA CYS A 110 -10.08 -9.56 -4.23
C CYS A 110 -10.96 -10.73 -4.71
N ARG A 111 -11.26 -11.70 -3.84
CA ARG A 111 -12.17 -12.84 -4.13
C ARG A 111 -13.65 -12.52 -3.82
N SER A 112 -13.95 -11.23 -3.64
CA SER A 112 -15.29 -10.72 -3.31
C SER A 112 -16.16 -10.58 -4.55
#